data_AF-A0A7Y3IRY5-F1
#
_entry.id   AF-A0A7Y3IRY5-F1
#
_cell.length_a   1.000
_cell.length_b   1.000
_cell.length_c   1.000
_cell.angle_alpha   90.00
_cell.angle_beta   90.00
_cell.angle_gamma   90.00
#
_symmetry.space_group_name_H-M   'P 1'
#
loop_
_entity.id
_entity.type
_entity.pdbx_description
1 polymer ?
#
loop_
_entity_poly.entity_id
_entity_poly.type
_entity_poly.pdbx_seq_one_letter_code
_entity_poly.pdbx_strand_id
1 'polypeptide(L)'
;MTASENYERIADAITAETAKKLQNEKELILTGTGRQMMMMGFNFYEAVNSEIARKLLICCVEEYLSAINNNEKIRPYLHEYPFTDKNVKIVIYFYNSDGSDVSSDRISVAAISKGIVTYYVKTSDNQPLKDIHEETYQEALKLDQK
;
A
#
# COMPACT_ATOMS: atom_id res chain seq x y z
N MET A 1 -15.68 24.96 10.22
CA MET A 1 -14.87 23.86 9.68
C MET A 1 -13.79 24.45 8.79
N THR A 2 -12.52 24.21 9.09
CA THR A 2 -11.37 24.76 8.35
C THR A 2 -11.11 23.98 7.06
N ALA A 3 -10.28 24.52 6.15
CA ALA A 3 -9.86 23.80 4.96
C ALA A 3 -9.13 22.48 5.29
N SER A 4 -8.37 22.45 6.40
CA SER A 4 -7.70 21.24 6.91
C SER A 4 -8.71 20.18 7.35
N GLU A 5 -9.73 20.58 8.12
CA GLU A 5 -10.77 19.64 8.61
C GLU A 5 -11.60 19.06 7.45
N ASN A 6 -11.85 19.84 6.39
CA ASN A 6 -12.53 19.36 5.20
C ASN A 6 -11.68 18.34 4.43
N TYR A 7 -10.40 18.63 4.23
CA TYR A 7 -9.45 17.70 3.60
C TYR A 7 -9.40 16.38 4.36
N GLU A 8 -9.17 16.43 5.67
CA GLU A 8 -9.03 15.25 6.53
C GLU A 8 -10.25 14.35 6.43
N ARG A 9 -11.46 14.92 6.55
CA ARG A 9 -12.70 14.15 6.46
C ARG A 9 -12.87 13.46 5.11
N ILE A 10 -12.50 14.13 4.01
CA ILE A 10 -12.62 13.56 2.67
C ILE A 10 -11.56 12.47 2.46
N ALA A 11 -10.31 12.72 2.87
CA ALA A 11 -9.22 11.75 2.79
C ALA A 11 -9.51 10.50 3.62
N ASP A 12 -10.06 10.66 4.83
CA ASP A 12 -10.48 9.55 5.69
C ASP A 12 -11.57 8.70 5.04
N ALA A 13 -12.56 9.34 4.42
CA ALA A 13 -13.64 8.64 3.74
C ALA A 13 -13.11 7.81 2.54
N ILE A 14 -12.28 8.42 1.69
CA ILE A 14 -11.63 7.73 0.57
C ILE A 14 -10.79 6.56 1.08
N THR A 15 -9.98 6.78 2.12
CA THR A 15 -9.14 5.74 2.73
C THR A 15 -9.97 4.58 3.27
N ALA A 16 -11.03 4.86 4.03
CA ALA A 16 -11.88 3.84 4.63
C ALA A 16 -12.64 3.03 3.56
N GLU A 17 -13.17 3.68 2.54
CA GLU A 17 -13.87 3.02 1.43
C GLU A 17 -12.93 2.13 0.62
N THR A 18 -11.73 2.63 0.29
CA THR A 18 -10.71 1.86 -0.44
C THR A 18 -10.24 0.65 0.39
N ALA A 19 -9.93 0.86 1.67
CA ALA A 19 -9.51 -0.21 2.55
C ALA A 19 -10.58 -1.30 2.72
N LYS A 20 -11.86 -0.91 2.82
CA LYS A 20 -12.97 -1.86 2.89
C LYS A 20 -13.12 -2.66 1.60
N LYS A 21 -12.93 -2.02 0.44
CA LYS A 21 -12.93 -2.71 -0.86
C LYS A 21 -11.80 -3.75 -0.91
N LEU A 22 -10.57 -3.35 -0.59
CA LEU A 22 -9.39 -4.22 -0.59
C LEU A 22 -9.52 -5.37 0.43
N GLN A 23 -10.13 -5.14 1.58
CA GLN A 23 -10.43 -6.20 2.54
C GLN A 23 -11.37 -7.25 1.95
N ASN A 24 -12.44 -6.83 1.27
CA ASN A 24 -13.42 -7.76 0.71
C ASN A 24 -12.91 -8.51 -0.52
N GLU A 25 -12.10 -7.86 -1.36
CA GLU A 25 -11.66 -8.42 -2.64
C GLU A 25 -10.33 -9.18 -2.55
N LYS A 26 -9.47 -8.82 -1.58
CA LYS A 26 -8.10 -9.30 -1.46
C LYS A 26 -7.72 -9.72 -0.04
N GLU A 27 -8.67 -9.77 0.90
CA GLU A 27 -8.43 -10.16 2.30
C GLU A 27 -7.37 -9.30 3.03
N LEU A 28 -7.10 -8.10 2.51
CA LEU A 28 -6.14 -7.16 3.09
C LEU A 28 -6.75 -6.44 4.29
N ILE A 29 -6.18 -6.62 5.46
CA ILE A 29 -6.68 -6.03 6.70
C ILE A 29 -5.92 -4.75 7.01
N LEU A 30 -6.61 -3.61 7.00
CA LEU A 30 -6.02 -2.31 7.32
C LEU A 30 -5.45 -2.31 8.75
N THR A 31 -4.15 -2.05 8.89
CA THR A 31 -3.44 -1.96 10.18
C THR A 31 -2.96 -0.54 10.51
N GLY A 32 -2.90 0.37 9.54
CA GLY A 32 -2.43 1.72 9.78
C GLY A 32 -2.77 2.69 8.65
N THR A 33 -2.90 3.97 9.00
CA THR A 33 -3.15 5.04 8.03
C THR A 33 -2.28 6.25 8.35
N GLY A 34 -1.74 6.92 7.34
CA GLY A 34 -1.03 8.19 7.48
C GLY A 34 -1.75 9.29 6.71
N ARG A 35 -2.59 10.05 7.41
CA ARG A 35 -3.54 11.01 6.81
C ARG A 35 -2.88 12.16 6.05
N GLN A 36 -1.74 12.64 6.56
CA GLN A 36 -0.97 13.71 5.89
C GLN A 36 -0.16 13.20 4.68
N MET A 37 0.04 11.90 4.55
CA MET A 37 0.92 11.31 3.53
C MET A 37 0.19 10.33 2.61
N MET A 38 -1.15 10.35 2.60
CA MET A 38 -2.01 9.39 1.88
C MET A 38 -1.43 7.97 1.96
N MET A 39 -1.26 7.50 3.20
CA MET A 39 -0.61 6.23 3.49
C MET A 39 -1.60 5.19 4.01
N MET A 40 -1.48 3.94 3.54
CA MET A 40 -2.16 2.77 4.10
C MET A 40 -1.17 1.66 4.41
N GLY A 41 -1.37 0.99 5.54
CA GLY A 41 -0.68 -0.24 5.92
C GLY A 41 -1.68 -1.38 6.03
N PHE A 42 -1.35 -2.55 5.50
CA PHE A 42 -2.19 -3.74 5.52
C PHE A 42 -1.46 -4.96 6.09
N ASN A 43 -2.20 -5.83 6.75
CA ASN A 43 -1.77 -7.20 7.05
C ASN A 43 -2.40 -8.15 6.04
N PHE A 44 -1.63 -9.15 5.62
CA PHE A 44 -2.09 -10.26 4.78
C PHE A 44 -1.62 -11.58 5.40
N TYR A 45 -2.57 -12.47 5.68
CA TYR A 45 -2.35 -13.70 6.46
C TYR A 45 -2.11 -14.91 5.56
N GLU A 46 -1.22 -14.75 4.60
CA GLU A 46 -0.70 -15.83 3.79
C GLU A 46 0.72 -15.48 3.32
N ALA A 47 1.60 -16.47 3.37
CA ALA A 47 2.97 -16.30 2.95
C ALA A 47 3.07 -16.41 1.42
N VAL A 48 3.56 -15.36 0.76
CA VAL A 48 3.53 -15.22 -0.69
C VAL A 48 4.93 -15.24 -1.32
N ASN A 49 4.99 -15.31 -2.65
CA ASN A 49 6.20 -15.07 -3.43
C ASN A 49 6.23 -13.61 -3.93
N SER A 50 7.31 -13.20 -4.59
CA SER A 50 7.48 -11.82 -5.09
C SER A 50 6.44 -11.42 -6.14
N GLU A 51 5.96 -12.37 -6.94
CA GLU A 51 4.94 -12.11 -7.96
C GLU A 51 3.59 -11.75 -7.33
N ILE A 52 3.13 -12.55 -6.37
CA ILE A 52 1.88 -12.30 -5.66
C ILE A 52 2.00 -11.04 -4.80
N ALA A 53 3.13 -10.83 -4.13
CA ALA A 53 3.38 -9.60 -3.35
C ALA A 53 3.29 -8.35 -4.24
N ARG A 54 3.89 -8.40 -5.44
CA ARG A 54 3.78 -7.34 -6.45
C ARG A 54 2.33 -7.09 -6.85
N LYS A 55 1.62 -8.14 -7.26
CA LYS A 55 0.20 -8.11 -7.65
C LYS A 55 -0.67 -7.41 -6.61
N LEU A 56 -0.53 -7.80 -5.35
CA LEU A 56 -1.28 -7.20 -4.25
C LEU A 56 -0.93 -5.72 -4.07
N LEU A 57 0.36 -5.39 -4.07
CA LEU A 57 0.80 -4.01 -3.88
C LEU A 57 0.34 -3.09 -5.01
N ILE A 58 0.46 -3.53 -6.26
CA ILE A 58 0.01 -2.77 -7.44
C ILE A 58 -1.51 -2.57 -7.40
N CYS A 59 -2.27 -3.63 -7.10
CA CYS A 59 -3.72 -3.52 -6.93
C CYS A 59 -4.09 -2.46 -5.87
N CYS A 60 -3.41 -2.43 -4.72
CA CYS A 60 -3.64 -1.40 -3.70
C CYS A 60 -3.36 0.02 -4.22
N VAL A 61 -2.27 0.21 -4.99
CA VAL A 61 -1.90 1.51 -5.55
C VAL A 61 -2.95 1.97 -6.55
N GLU A 62 -3.34 1.11 -7.49
CA GLU A 62 -4.31 1.44 -8.54
C GLU A 62 -5.68 1.78 -7.94
N GLU A 63 -6.15 0.97 -6.99
CA GLU A 63 -7.43 1.20 -6.33
C GLU A 63 -7.44 2.53 -5.57
N TYR A 64 -6.37 2.83 -4.85
CA TYR A 64 -6.30 4.04 -4.06
C TYR A 64 -6.13 5.30 -4.93
N LEU A 65 -5.28 5.26 -5.95
CA LEU A 65 -5.14 6.36 -6.92
C LEU A 65 -6.45 6.61 -7.67
N SER A 66 -7.16 5.56 -8.05
CA SER A 66 -8.48 5.66 -8.67
C SER A 66 -9.47 6.36 -7.75
N ALA A 67 -9.55 5.93 -6.49
CA ALA A 67 -10.46 6.51 -5.50
C ALA A 67 -10.15 8.00 -5.22
N ILE A 68 -8.87 8.38 -5.14
CA ILE A 68 -8.44 9.77 -4.95
C ILE A 68 -8.76 10.62 -6.18
N ASN A 69 -8.31 10.19 -7.37
CA ASN A 69 -8.38 11.02 -8.57
C ASN A 69 -9.80 11.20 -9.12
N ASN A 70 -10.69 10.24 -8.85
CA ASN A 70 -12.11 10.30 -9.20
C ASN A 70 -12.95 11.09 -8.19
N ASN A 71 -12.41 11.41 -7.00
CA ASN A 71 -13.14 12.21 -6.01
C ASN A 71 -12.94 13.71 -6.27
N GLU A 72 -13.93 14.36 -6.88
CA GLU A 72 -13.82 15.80 -7.20
C GLU A 72 -13.70 16.69 -5.96
N LYS A 73 -14.20 16.24 -4.81
CA LYS A 73 -14.23 17.01 -3.57
C LYS A 73 -12.85 17.17 -2.95
N ILE A 74 -11.93 16.21 -3.16
CA ILE A 74 -10.58 16.31 -2.61
C ILE A 74 -9.67 17.21 -3.46
N ARG A 75 -9.95 17.37 -4.76
CA ARG A 75 -9.09 18.10 -5.72
C ARG A 75 -8.61 19.48 -5.25
N PRO A 76 -9.45 20.35 -4.64
CA PRO A 76 -9.01 21.67 -4.18
C PRO A 76 -7.95 21.64 -3.07
N TYR A 77 -7.78 20.48 -2.42
CA TYR A 77 -6.87 20.29 -1.29
C TYR A 77 -5.60 19.51 -1.67
N LEU A 78 -5.53 18.99 -2.89
CA LEU A 78 -4.36 18.25 -3.37
C LEU A 78 -3.25 19.23 -3.77
N HIS A 79 -2.01 18.91 -3.42
CA HIS A 79 -0.85 19.70 -3.83
C HIS A 79 -0.51 19.54 -5.32
N GLU A 80 -0.88 18.40 -5.90
CA GLU A 80 -0.77 18.11 -7.32
C GLU A 80 -1.99 17.32 -7.81
N TYR A 81 -2.33 17.43 -9.09
CA TYR A 81 -3.41 16.65 -9.70
C TYR A 81 -3.07 16.34 -11.16
N PRO A 82 -3.24 15.09 -11.63
CA PRO A 82 -3.66 13.92 -10.85
C PRO A 82 -2.58 13.46 -9.86
N PHE A 83 -3.01 12.80 -8.77
CA PHE A 83 -2.11 12.02 -7.93
C PHE A 83 -1.56 10.82 -8.71
N THR A 84 -0.31 10.48 -8.42
CA THR A 84 0.46 9.39 -9.02
C THR A 84 1.03 8.49 -7.92
N ASP A 85 1.71 7.41 -8.32
CA ASP A 85 2.45 6.50 -7.44
C ASP A 85 3.48 7.20 -6.53
N LYS A 86 3.86 8.44 -6.87
CA LYS A 86 4.77 9.26 -6.07
C LYS A 86 4.11 9.90 -4.86
N ASN A 87 2.77 9.96 -4.81
CA ASN A 87 2.02 10.67 -3.79
C ASN A 87 1.40 9.75 -2.73
N VAL A 88 1.45 8.44 -2.94
CA VAL A 88 0.89 7.46 -2.01
C VAL A 88 2.01 6.64 -1.38
N LYS A 89 1.75 6.16 -0.16
CA LYS A 89 2.61 5.19 0.50
C LYS A 89 1.77 4.00 0.92
N ILE A 90 2.08 2.82 0.40
CA ILE A 90 1.37 1.60 0.78
C ILE A 90 2.38 0.60 1.30
N VAL A 91 2.03 -0.08 2.39
CA VAL A 91 2.84 -1.14 3.00
C VAL A 91 1.94 -2.36 3.23
N ILE A 92 2.42 -3.54 2.85
CA ILE A 92 1.75 -4.81 3.13
C ILE A 92 2.72 -5.66 3.96
N TYR A 93 2.26 -6.10 5.13
CA TYR A 93 2.93 -7.05 6.01
C TYR A 93 2.38 -8.44 5.76
N PHE A 94 3.26 -9.39 5.47
CA PHE A 94 2.91 -10.78 5.19
C PHE A 94 3.19 -11.68 6.38
N TYR A 95 2.23 -12.54 6.71
CA TYR A 95 2.27 -13.50 7.80
C TYR A 95 1.95 -14.90 7.29
N ASN A 96 2.25 -15.93 8.07
CA ASN A 96 1.67 -17.24 7.86
C ASN A 96 0.16 -17.20 8.19
N SER A 97 -0.58 -18.21 7.76
CA SER A 97 -2.03 -18.29 7.97
C SER A 97 -2.45 -18.42 9.43
N ASP A 98 -1.54 -18.86 10.31
CA ASP A 98 -1.73 -18.87 11.76
C ASP A 98 -1.41 -17.53 12.44
N GLY A 99 -1.01 -16.51 11.67
CA GLY A 99 -0.62 -15.18 12.14
C GLY A 99 0.82 -15.08 12.64
N SER A 100 1.61 -16.16 12.57
CA SER A 100 3.04 -16.11 12.87
C SER A 100 3.84 -15.42 11.77
N ASP A 101 5.04 -14.94 12.11
CA ASP A 101 5.94 -14.35 11.13
C ASP A 101 6.36 -15.36 10.05
N VAL A 102 6.48 -14.91 8.81
CA VAL A 102 7.09 -15.70 7.75
C VAL A 102 8.57 -15.98 8.03
N SER A 103 9.10 -17.07 7.46
CA SER A 103 10.52 -17.41 7.59
C SER A 103 11.42 -16.36 6.96
N SER A 104 12.67 -16.28 7.43
CA SER A 104 13.65 -15.24 7.05
C SER A 104 14.07 -15.24 5.57
N ASP A 105 13.76 -16.30 4.85
CA ASP A 105 13.99 -16.47 3.41
C ASP A 105 12.77 -16.06 2.56
N ARG A 106 11.66 -15.65 3.19
CA ARG A 106 10.42 -15.23 2.53
C ARG A 106 10.17 -13.74 2.70
N ILE A 107 9.41 -13.19 1.75
CA ILE A 107 9.00 -11.78 1.78
C ILE A 107 8.09 -11.57 2.98
N SER A 108 8.52 -10.70 3.89
CA SER A 108 7.75 -10.26 5.05
C SER A 108 7.07 -8.93 4.82
N VAL A 109 7.60 -8.09 3.93
CA VAL A 109 7.02 -6.78 3.61
C VAL A 109 7.17 -6.46 2.12
N ALA A 110 6.11 -5.91 1.54
CA ALA A 110 6.17 -5.18 0.27
C ALA A 110 5.69 -3.75 0.51
N ALA A 111 6.40 -2.76 -0.01
CA ALA A 111 6.06 -1.37 0.16
C ALA A 111 6.26 -0.57 -1.12
N ILE A 112 5.48 0.50 -1.27
CA ILE A 112 5.73 1.55 -2.24
C ILE A 112 5.83 2.89 -1.54
N SER A 113 6.81 3.68 -1.94
CA SER A 113 6.99 5.05 -1.49
C SER A 113 7.69 5.86 -2.56
N LYS A 114 7.16 7.03 -2.90
CA LYS A 114 7.73 7.92 -3.93
C LYS A 114 7.95 7.22 -5.29
N GLY A 115 7.04 6.32 -5.65
CA GLY A 115 7.08 5.58 -6.92
C GLY A 115 8.07 4.41 -6.99
N ILE A 116 8.70 4.06 -5.87
CA ILE A 116 9.63 2.95 -5.76
C ILE A 116 8.98 1.83 -4.95
N VAL A 117 8.97 0.63 -5.53
CA VAL A 117 8.50 -0.60 -4.91
C VAL A 117 9.70 -1.34 -4.32
N THR A 118 9.61 -1.71 -3.04
CA THR A 118 10.66 -2.40 -2.32
C THR A 118 10.10 -3.63 -1.60
N TYR A 119 10.86 -4.73 -1.63
CA TYR A 119 10.53 -5.97 -0.94
C TYR A 119 11.56 -6.28 0.13
N TYR A 120 11.09 -6.74 1.28
CA TYR A 120 11.92 -7.01 2.44
C TYR A 120 11.72 -8.42 2.96
N VAL A 121 12.79 -8.97 3.54
CA VAL A 121 12.77 -10.18 4.35
C VAL A 121 13.17 -9.87 5.79
N LYS A 122 12.68 -10.67 6.74
CA LYS A 122 13.11 -10.58 8.14
C LYS A 122 14.44 -11.30 8.29
N THR A 123 15.47 -10.65 8.85
CA THR A 123 16.81 -11.24 8.98
C THR A 123 16.99 -12.06 10.26
N SER A 124 16.36 -11.63 11.35
CA SER A 124 16.22 -12.32 12.64
C SER A 124 15.36 -11.46 13.58
N ASP A 125 14.94 -12.00 14.73
CA ASP A 125 14.27 -11.20 15.75
C ASP A 125 15.19 -10.08 16.24
N ASN A 126 14.66 -8.85 16.30
CA ASN A 126 15.36 -7.60 16.65
C ASN A 126 16.37 -7.04 15.62
N GLN A 127 16.46 -7.59 14.41
CA GLN A 127 17.26 -6.98 13.34
C GLN A 127 16.39 -6.21 12.32
N PRO A 128 16.93 -5.16 11.69
CA PRO A 128 16.22 -4.43 10.65
C PRO A 128 15.86 -5.36 9.49
N LEU A 129 14.73 -5.04 8.85
CA LEU A 129 14.35 -5.63 7.58
C LEU A 129 15.48 -5.48 6.56
N LYS A 130 15.70 -6.51 5.75
CA LYS A 130 16.66 -6.48 4.66
C LYS A 130 15.94 -6.38 3.34
N ASP A 131 16.26 -5.32 2.60
CA ASP A 131 15.83 -5.08 1.23
C ASP A 131 16.44 -6.16 0.34
N ILE A 132 15.60 -6.88 -0.40
CA ILE A 132 16.03 -7.95 -1.30
C ILE A 132 15.86 -7.60 -2.77
N HIS A 133 14.97 -6.65 -3.07
CA HIS A 133 14.71 -6.19 -4.42
C HIS A 133 14.02 -4.83 -4.41
N GLU A 134 14.34 -4.02 -5.42
CA GLU A 134 13.72 -2.73 -5.70
C GLU A 134 13.40 -2.64 -7.19
N GLU A 135 12.25 -2.06 -7.51
CA GLU A 135 11.82 -1.74 -8.86
C GLU A 135 10.98 -0.47 -8.86
N THR A 136 10.91 0.24 -9.99
CA THR A 136 9.97 1.35 -10.13
C THR A 136 8.54 0.83 -10.23
N TYR A 137 7.55 1.64 -9.83
CA TYR A 137 6.14 1.31 -10.03
C TYR A 137 5.83 0.95 -11.50
N GLN A 138 6.46 1.63 -12.46
CA GLN A 138 6.27 1.39 -13.88
C GLN A 138 6.86 0.05 -14.36
N GLU A 139 7.95 -0.42 -13.76
CA GLU A 139 8.50 -1.76 -14.03
C GLU A 139 7.59 -2.84 -13.44
N ALA A 140 7.17 -2.66 -12.19
CA ALA A 140 6.25 -3.58 -11.53
C ALA A 140 4.93 -3.72 -12.31
N LEU A 141 4.35 -2.62 -12.77
CA LEU A 141 3.12 -2.60 -13.56
C LEU A 141 3.25 -3.38 -14.89
N LYS A 142 4.39 -3.27 -15.57
CA LYS A 142 4.66 -4.01 -16.82
C LYS A 142 4.81 -5.51 -16.61
N LEU A 143 5.31 -5.93 -15.45
CA LEU A 143 5.45 -7.34 -15.10
C LEU A 143 4.12 -7.96 -14.69
N ASP A 144 3.20 -7.16 -14.14
CA ASP A 144 1.88 -7.64 -13.73
C ASP A 144 0.92 -7.90 -14.91
N GLN A 145 1.12 -7.20 -16.02
CA GLN A 145 0.28 -7.30 -17.24
C GLN A 145 0.69 -8.44 -18.20
N LYS A 146 1.57 -9.36 -17.77
CA LYS A 146 2.00 -10.54 -18.53
C LYS A 146 1.33 -11.80 -18.02
#